data_AF-A0A1G7HU93-F1
#
_entry.id   AF-A0A1G7HU93-F1
#
_cell.length_a   1.000
_cell.length_b   1.000
_cell.length_c   1.000
_cell.angle_alpha   90.00
_cell.angle_beta   90.00
_cell.angle_gamma   90.00
#
_symmetry.space_group_name_H-M   'P 1'
#
loop_
_entity.id
_entity.type
_entity.pdbx_description
1 polymer ?
#
loop_
_entity_poly.entity_id
_entity_poly.type
_entity_poly.pdbx_seq_one_letter_code
_entity_poly.pdbx_strand_id
1 'polypeptide(L)'
;MNIKFFNVALGLALTATAMSASAQKKISEGVINLEMSIRGQAIPAQNYFRSDSSAYKLNFGPAAVKILNDAAGKSFANVVEVPAFGVKKAAIATPDEVDQMVAAFPVLEFTPTTETKQISGFNCKKVIAKDTKKGATYDIWITNDIEVPFVGLGKYYAKIGGFPVQYTSFSAQGNAEVTVKSVVEQKVPAGTFGIPADFDRISLDDLAAMQKGGGQ
;
A
#
# COMPACT_ATOMS: atom_id res chain seq x y z
N MET A 1 27.24 -10.05 75.59
CA MET A 1 26.46 -10.50 74.42
C MET A 1 25.33 -9.51 74.20
N ASN A 2 25.36 -8.76 73.10
CA ASN A 2 24.21 -8.16 72.39
C ASN A 2 24.73 -7.21 71.30
N ILE A 3 24.94 -7.79 70.11
CA ILE A 3 25.18 -7.04 68.86
C ILE A 3 23.80 -6.67 68.32
N LYS A 4 23.50 -5.37 68.21
CA LYS A 4 22.29 -4.89 67.51
C LYS A 4 22.64 -4.64 66.05
N PHE A 5 21.96 -5.39 65.19
CA PHE A 5 22.08 -5.41 63.75
C PHE A 5 21.71 -4.07 63.10
N PHE A 6 22.55 -3.67 62.15
CA PHE A 6 22.34 -2.64 61.15
C PHE A 6 21.13 -3.00 60.26
N ASN A 7 20.13 -2.13 60.18
CA ASN A 7 19.08 -2.21 59.17
C ASN A 7 19.53 -1.44 57.92
N VAL A 8 20.06 -2.17 56.93
CA VAL A 8 20.29 -1.67 55.57
C VAL A 8 18.96 -1.75 54.83
N ALA A 9 18.33 -0.59 54.59
CA ALA A 9 17.20 -0.49 53.68
C ALA A 9 17.72 -0.48 52.24
N LEU A 10 17.60 -1.63 51.56
CA LEU A 10 17.93 -1.78 50.14
C LEU A 10 16.78 -1.21 49.29
N GLY A 11 16.95 0.01 48.80
CA GLY A 11 16.03 0.63 47.85
C GLY A 11 16.13 -0.02 46.48
N LEU A 12 15.18 -0.88 46.14
CA LEU A 12 14.98 -1.36 44.77
C LEU A 12 14.44 -0.23 43.90
N ALA A 13 15.31 0.39 43.11
CA ALA A 13 14.91 1.27 42.03
C ALA A 13 14.30 0.42 40.90
N LEU A 14 12.97 0.29 40.88
CA LEU A 14 12.24 -0.18 39.70
C LEU A 14 12.35 0.90 38.62
N THR A 15 13.29 0.73 37.67
CA THR A 15 13.23 1.46 36.41
C THR A 15 12.04 0.92 35.62
N ALA A 16 10.89 1.59 35.76
CA ALA A 16 9.75 1.36 34.90
C ALA A 16 10.13 1.81 33.48
N THR A 17 10.62 0.89 32.67
CA THR A 17 10.52 1.04 31.21
C THR A 17 9.03 1.10 30.90
N ALA A 18 8.51 2.30 30.70
CA ALA A 18 7.16 2.50 30.20
C ALA A 18 7.09 1.85 28.82
N MET A 19 6.65 0.60 28.77
CA MET A 19 6.14 0.01 27.56
C MET A 19 4.90 0.83 27.21
N SER A 20 5.10 1.86 26.39
CA SER A 20 4.00 2.58 25.78
C SER A 20 3.33 1.57 24.86
N ALA A 21 2.33 0.87 25.39
CA ALA A 21 1.38 0.10 24.61
C ALA A 21 0.55 1.12 23.83
N SER A 22 1.13 1.69 22.78
CA SER A 22 0.37 2.46 21.80
C SER A 22 -0.56 1.47 21.12
N ALA A 23 -1.84 1.53 21.48
CA ALA A 23 -2.87 0.82 20.75
C ALA A 23 -2.76 1.22 19.27
N GLN A 24 -2.65 0.22 18.39
CA GLN A 24 -2.55 0.43 16.96
C GLN A 24 -3.77 1.25 16.49
N LYS A 25 -3.53 2.45 15.93
CA LYS A 25 -4.62 3.31 15.49
C LYS A 25 -5.29 2.69 14.27
N LYS A 26 -6.54 2.25 14.41
CA LYS A 26 -7.32 1.70 13.30
C LYS A 26 -7.90 2.83 12.45
N ILE A 27 -7.73 2.73 11.14
CA ILE A 27 -8.24 3.68 10.16
C ILE A 27 -9.01 2.87 9.10
N SER A 28 -10.33 3.00 9.09
CA SER A 28 -11.21 2.24 8.18
C SER A 28 -11.50 2.98 6.87
N GLU A 29 -11.32 4.29 6.85
CA GLU A 29 -11.54 5.16 5.69
C GLU A 29 -10.53 6.31 5.68
N GLY A 30 -9.98 6.63 4.51
CA GLY A 30 -9.04 7.74 4.38
C GLY A 30 -8.29 7.78 3.07
N VAL A 31 -7.16 8.48 3.09
CA VAL A 31 -6.20 8.56 1.99
C VAL A 31 -4.79 8.28 2.48
N ILE A 32 -4.07 7.44 1.73
CA ILE A 32 -2.64 7.20 1.90
C ILE A 32 -1.93 8.02 0.82
N ASN A 33 -1.05 8.93 1.23
CA ASN A 33 -0.17 9.63 0.31
C ASN A 33 1.09 8.79 0.11
N LEU A 34 1.43 8.52 -1.13
CA LEU A 34 2.48 7.61 -1.56
C LEU A 34 3.46 8.35 -2.48
N GLU A 35 4.70 7.88 -2.49
CA GLU A 35 5.66 8.16 -3.54
C GLU A 35 6.06 6.83 -4.17
N MET A 36 5.90 6.73 -5.49
CA MET A 36 6.28 5.56 -6.27
C MET A 36 7.54 5.88 -7.07
N SER A 37 8.58 5.09 -6.93
CA SER A 37 9.76 5.15 -7.80
C SER A 37 9.52 4.21 -8.99
N ILE A 38 9.25 4.81 -10.15
CA ILE A 38 9.03 4.09 -11.41
C ILE A 38 10.18 4.48 -12.35
N ARG A 39 11.03 3.50 -12.69
CA ARG A 39 12.22 3.72 -13.54
C ARG A 39 13.14 4.85 -13.01
N GLY A 40 13.27 4.96 -11.69
CA GLY A 40 14.08 5.98 -11.02
C GLY A 40 13.42 7.36 -10.89
N GLN A 41 12.22 7.55 -11.44
CA GLN A 41 11.44 8.76 -11.27
C GLN A 41 10.48 8.62 -10.09
N ALA A 42 10.54 9.58 -9.15
CA ALA A 42 9.57 9.69 -8.06
C ALA A 42 8.25 10.28 -8.58
N ILE A 43 7.17 9.54 -8.41
CA ILE A 43 5.82 9.91 -8.82
C ILE A 43 4.93 9.95 -7.57
N PRO A 44 4.36 11.10 -7.21
CA PRO A 44 3.40 11.17 -6.12
C PRO A 44 2.11 10.46 -6.52
N ALA A 45 1.56 9.69 -5.59
CA ALA A 45 0.32 8.97 -5.76
C ALA A 45 -0.54 9.06 -4.50
N GLN A 46 -1.83 8.83 -4.65
CA GLN A 46 -2.80 8.79 -3.54
C GLN A 46 -3.59 7.50 -3.62
N ASN A 47 -3.69 6.75 -2.54
CA ASN A 47 -4.62 5.63 -2.42
C ASN A 47 -5.74 6.02 -1.46
N TYR A 48 -6.92 6.28 -2.01
CA TYR A 48 -8.14 6.42 -1.22
C TYR A 48 -8.66 5.04 -0.89
N PHE A 49 -9.09 4.83 0.35
CA PHE A 49 -9.56 3.52 0.78
C PHE A 49 -10.76 3.61 1.72
N ARG A 50 -11.55 2.54 1.67
CA ARG A 50 -12.55 2.10 2.64
C ARG A 50 -12.35 0.61 2.88
N SER A 51 -13.10 0.03 3.82
CA SER A 51 -13.07 -1.43 4.03
C SER A 51 -13.48 -2.24 2.80
N ASP A 52 -14.27 -1.66 1.89
CA ASP A 52 -14.87 -2.34 0.74
C ASP A 52 -14.23 -1.97 -0.62
N SER A 53 -13.41 -0.92 -0.67
CA SER A 53 -13.00 -0.31 -1.95
C SER A 53 -11.72 0.51 -1.84
N SER A 54 -11.00 0.59 -2.95
CA SER A 54 -9.78 1.39 -3.07
C SER A 54 -9.72 2.10 -4.42
N ALA A 55 -9.10 3.28 -4.42
CA ALA A 55 -8.85 4.07 -5.62
C ALA A 55 -7.45 4.66 -5.56
N TYR A 56 -6.54 4.10 -6.35
CA TYR A 56 -5.20 4.66 -6.55
C TYR A 56 -5.26 5.74 -7.62
N LYS A 57 -4.74 6.93 -7.33
CA LYS A 57 -4.65 8.06 -8.25
C LYS A 57 -3.20 8.46 -8.41
N LEU A 58 -2.76 8.58 -9.65
CA LEU A 58 -1.41 8.98 -10.01
C LEU A 58 -1.41 9.61 -11.40
N ASN A 59 -0.41 10.46 -11.67
CA ASN A 59 -0.26 11.12 -12.96
C ASN A 59 1.00 10.62 -13.67
N PHE A 60 0.88 10.34 -14.96
CA PHE A 60 1.99 10.04 -15.85
C PHE A 60 2.06 11.14 -16.92
N GLY A 61 2.90 12.14 -16.69
CA GLY A 61 2.93 13.34 -17.52
C GLY A 61 1.53 13.99 -17.59
N PRO A 62 0.96 14.22 -18.79
CA PRO A 62 -0.37 14.84 -18.94
C PRO A 62 -1.54 13.89 -18.63
N ALA A 63 -1.28 12.59 -18.46
CA ALA A 63 -2.32 11.60 -18.20
C ALA A 63 -2.61 11.45 -16.70
N ALA A 64 -3.86 11.66 -16.31
CA ALA A 64 -4.37 11.33 -15.00
C ALA A 64 -4.90 9.89 -15.02
N VAL A 65 -4.40 9.05 -14.12
CA VAL A 65 -4.78 7.65 -13.99
C VAL A 65 -5.43 7.42 -12.64
N LYS A 66 -6.57 6.72 -12.65
CA LYS A 66 -7.25 6.21 -11.47
C LYS A 66 -7.48 4.71 -11.61
N ILE A 67 -6.94 3.92 -10.69
CA ILE A 67 -7.09 2.47 -10.63
C ILE A 67 -8.07 2.13 -9.52
N LEU A 68 -9.16 1.45 -9.87
CA LEU A 68 -10.24 1.07 -8.97
C LEU A 68 -10.20 -0.42 -8.68
N ASN A 69 -10.37 -0.79 -7.41
CA ASN A 69 -10.50 -2.18 -6.99
C ASN A 69 -11.52 -2.30 -5.85
N ASP A 70 -12.29 -3.38 -5.84
CA ASP A 70 -13.05 -3.79 -4.65
C ASP A 70 -12.18 -4.51 -3.61
N ALA A 71 -12.72 -4.66 -2.41
CA ALA A 71 -12.08 -5.38 -1.32
C ALA A 71 -11.99 -6.88 -1.56
N ALA A 72 -12.78 -7.47 -2.45
CA ALA A 72 -12.62 -8.89 -2.79
C ALA A 72 -11.40 -9.12 -3.69
N GLY A 73 -10.97 -8.11 -4.45
CA GLY A 73 -10.05 -8.26 -5.57
C GLY A 73 -10.74 -8.92 -6.76
N LYS A 74 -12.04 -8.66 -6.95
CA LYS A 74 -12.88 -9.24 -8.02
C LYS A 74 -13.29 -8.23 -9.09
N SER A 75 -12.99 -6.96 -8.89
CA SER A 75 -13.10 -5.90 -9.89
C SER A 75 -11.78 -5.16 -10.00
N PHE A 76 -11.45 -4.79 -11.23
CA PHE A 76 -10.32 -3.96 -11.57
C PHE A 76 -10.74 -3.02 -12.71
N ALA A 77 -10.46 -1.73 -12.58
CA ALA A 77 -10.64 -0.79 -13.67
C ALA A 77 -9.52 0.27 -13.71
N ASN A 78 -9.03 0.57 -14.90
CA ASN A 78 -8.10 1.65 -15.19
C ASN A 78 -8.86 2.80 -15.87
N VAL A 79 -9.04 3.89 -15.13
CA VAL A 79 -9.69 5.11 -15.60
C VAL A 79 -8.60 6.11 -15.99
N VAL A 80 -8.52 6.46 -17.27
CA VAL A 80 -7.49 7.31 -17.85
C VAL A 80 -8.14 8.55 -18.45
N GLU A 81 -7.64 9.71 -18.05
CA GLU A 81 -8.02 11.01 -18.59
C GLU A 81 -6.79 11.75 -19.07
N VAL A 82 -6.84 12.28 -20.29
CA VAL A 82 -5.80 13.17 -20.83
C VAL A 82 -6.48 14.46 -21.30
N PRO A 83 -6.63 15.46 -20.43
CA PRO A 83 -7.45 16.64 -20.71
C PRO A 83 -7.02 17.40 -21.97
N ALA A 84 -5.72 17.50 -22.21
CA ALA A 84 -5.15 18.19 -23.37
C ALA A 84 -5.59 17.60 -24.72
N PHE A 85 -5.99 16.32 -24.74
CA PHE A 85 -6.43 15.62 -25.95
C PHE A 85 -7.89 15.17 -25.89
N GLY A 86 -8.64 15.60 -24.87
CA GLY A 86 -10.05 15.22 -24.68
C GLY A 86 -10.26 13.71 -24.49
N VAL A 87 -9.23 12.97 -24.05
CA VAL A 87 -9.32 11.51 -23.87
C VAL A 87 -9.92 11.21 -22.51
N LYS A 88 -11.01 10.45 -22.47
CA LYS A 88 -11.65 9.92 -21.25
C LYS A 88 -12.04 8.46 -21.44
N LYS A 89 -11.20 7.54 -20.97
CA LYS A 89 -11.39 6.09 -21.14
C LYS A 89 -11.41 5.37 -19.81
N ALA A 90 -12.29 4.40 -19.66
CA ALA A 90 -12.33 3.50 -18.52
C ALA A 90 -12.21 2.06 -19.01
N ALA A 91 -11.02 1.49 -18.85
CA ALA A 91 -10.79 0.09 -19.17
C ALA A 91 -11.21 -0.78 -17.98
N ILE A 92 -12.11 -1.72 -18.21
CA ILE A 92 -12.70 -2.54 -17.15
C ILE A 92 -12.29 -3.99 -17.40
N ALA A 93 -11.69 -4.62 -16.39
CA ALA A 93 -11.35 -6.04 -16.45
C ALA A 93 -12.60 -6.91 -16.34
N THR A 94 -12.63 -7.96 -17.16
CA THR A 94 -13.51 -9.12 -16.97
C THR A 94 -13.07 -9.93 -15.75
N PRO A 95 -13.95 -10.77 -15.17
CA PRO A 95 -13.57 -11.65 -14.05
C PRO A 95 -12.36 -12.55 -14.34
N ASP A 96 -12.28 -13.09 -15.56
CA ASP A 96 -11.16 -13.95 -15.97
C ASP A 96 -9.84 -13.18 -16.04
N GLU A 97 -9.86 -11.95 -16.57
CA GLU A 97 -8.68 -11.08 -16.56
C GLU A 97 -8.24 -10.73 -15.13
N VAL A 98 -9.19 -10.47 -14.23
CA VAL A 98 -8.87 -10.23 -12.80
C VAL A 98 -8.20 -11.46 -12.19
N ASP A 99 -8.74 -12.66 -12.42
CA ASP A 99 -8.16 -13.89 -11.89
C ASP A 99 -6.76 -14.16 -12.47
N GLN A 100 -6.53 -13.86 -13.75
CA GLN A 100 -5.21 -13.91 -14.37
C GLN A 100 -4.23 -12.91 -13.75
N MET A 101 -4.66 -11.66 -13.50
CA MET A 101 -3.84 -10.64 -12.84
C MET A 101 -3.44 -11.07 -11.42
N VAL A 102 -4.39 -11.61 -10.65
CA VAL A 102 -4.13 -12.14 -9.31
C VAL A 102 -3.19 -13.34 -9.37
N ALA A 103 -3.35 -14.24 -10.34
CA ALA A 103 -2.46 -15.38 -10.52
C ALA A 103 -1.02 -14.98 -10.91
N ALA A 104 -0.85 -13.85 -11.60
CA ALA A 104 0.46 -13.32 -11.98
C ALA A 104 1.24 -12.70 -10.82
N PHE A 105 0.58 -12.36 -9.71
CA PHE A 105 1.24 -11.80 -8.53
C PHE A 105 2.16 -12.78 -7.80
N PRO A 106 3.18 -12.25 -7.11
CA PRO A 106 4.07 -13.08 -6.32
C PRO A 106 3.32 -13.74 -5.17
N VAL A 107 3.84 -14.89 -4.74
CA VAL A 107 3.42 -15.51 -3.48
C VAL A 107 4.52 -15.24 -2.49
N LEU A 108 4.25 -14.37 -1.51
CA LEU A 108 5.26 -13.89 -0.59
C LEU A 108 5.26 -14.68 0.72
N GLU A 109 6.43 -15.19 1.07
CA GLU A 109 6.77 -15.62 2.43
C GLU A 109 7.49 -14.49 3.16
N PHE A 110 7.17 -14.29 4.43
CA PHE A 110 7.66 -13.17 5.22
C PHE A 110 8.51 -13.65 6.38
N THR A 111 9.74 -13.14 6.46
CA THR A 111 10.67 -13.40 7.55
C THR A 111 10.95 -12.08 8.29
N PRO A 112 10.47 -11.93 9.53
CA PRO A 112 10.79 -10.76 10.35
C PRO A 112 12.29 -10.63 10.61
N THR A 113 12.78 -9.40 10.75
CA THR A 113 14.16 -9.13 11.19
C THR A 113 14.16 -8.26 12.45
N THR A 114 15.35 -7.94 12.97
CA THR A 114 15.54 -7.05 14.12
C THR A 114 15.83 -5.60 13.72
N GLU A 115 15.96 -5.30 12.42
CA GLU A 115 16.26 -3.96 11.94
C GLU A 115 15.05 -3.04 12.11
N THR A 116 15.30 -1.82 12.61
CA THR A 116 14.28 -0.79 12.82
C THR A 116 14.74 0.55 12.29
N LYS A 117 13.81 1.38 11.80
CA LYS A 117 14.07 2.78 11.43
C LYS A 117 12.76 3.58 11.44
N GLN A 118 12.87 4.90 11.42
CA GLN A 118 11.70 5.76 11.23
C GLN A 118 11.54 6.12 9.75
N ILE A 119 10.32 6.04 9.21
CA ILE A 119 9.99 6.44 7.84
C ILE A 119 8.74 7.31 7.88
N SER A 120 8.82 8.55 7.40
CA SER A 120 7.68 9.46 7.34
C SER A 120 6.93 9.62 8.68
N GLY A 121 7.67 9.53 9.79
CA GLY A 121 7.12 9.59 11.16
C GLY A 121 6.71 8.24 11.75
N PHE A 122 6.57 7.18 10.97
CA PHE A 122 6.22 5.84 11.43
C PHE A 122 7.43 5.09 12.00
N ASN A 123 7.23 4.38 13.11
CA ASN A 123 8.18 3.42 13.64
C ASN A 123 8.11 2.14 12.80
N CYS A 124 9.17 1.85 12.06
CA CYS A 124 9.20 0.73 11.14
C CYS A 124 10.16 -0.37 11.57
N LYS A 125 9.77 -1.60 11.23
CA LYS A 125 10.56 -2.83 11.38
C LYS A 125 10.75 -3.42 9.98
N LYS A 126 11.92 -4.00 9.73
CA LYS A 126 12.18 -4.67 8.45
C LYS A 126 11.64 -6.10 8.47
N VAL A 127 11.09 -6.51 7.33
CA VAL A 127 10.66 -7.86 7.02
C VAL A 127 11.21 -8.20 5.64
N ILE A 128 11.83 -9.37 5.51
CA ILE A 128 12.26 -9.89 4.23
C ILE A 128 11.09 -10.64 3.60
N ALA A 129 10.66 -10.22 2.42
CA ALA A 129 9.65 -10.91 1.64
C ALA A 129 10.33 -11.73 0.53
N LYS A 130 10.04 -13.04 0.46
CA LYS A 130 10.54 -13.93 -0.59
C LYS A 130 9.39 -14.33 -1.50
N ASP A 131 9.51 -14.05 -2.80
CA ASP A 131 8.60 -14.58 -3.82
C ASP A 131 8.90 -16.07 -4.04
N THR A 132 8.02 -16.95 -3.60
CA THR A 132 8.18 -18.39 -3.73
C THR A 132 8.04 -18.89 -5.17
N LYS A 133 7.46 -18.08 -6.06
CA LYS A 133 7.36 -18.41 -7.50
C LYS A 133 8.67 -18.17 -8.24
N LYS A 134 9.36 -17.06 -7.95
CA LYS A 134 10.54 -16.59 -8.71
C LYS A 134 11.84 -16.59 -7.92
N GLY A 135 11.79 -16.83 -6.61
CA GLY A 135 12.94 -16.82 -5.70
C GLY A 135 13.47 -15.43 -5.34
N ALA A 136 12.93 -14.35 -5.93
CA ALA A 136 13.35 -12.98 -5.65
C ALA A 136 13.03 -12.58 -4.21
N THR A 137 13.90 -11.77 -3.60
CA THR A 137 13.73 -11.25 -2.25
C THR A 137 13.59 -9.73 -2.25
N TYR A 138 12.77 -9.23 -1.34
CA TYR A 138 12.47 -7.80 -1.20
C TYR A 138 12.57 -7.39 0.27
N ASP A 139 13.24 -6.28 0.52
CA ASP A 139 13.27 -5.65 1.83
C ASP A 139 12.02 -4.79 2.00
N ILE A 140 11.15 -5.16 2.93
CA ILE A 140 9.91 -4.46 3.23
C ILE A 140 10.02 -3.83 4.62
N TRP A 141 9.60 -2.58 4.75
CA TRP A 141 9.49 -1.91 6.05
C TRP A 141 8.02 -1.77 6.42
N ILE A 142 7.65 -2.30 7.57
CA ILE A 142 6.27 -2.29 8.09
C ILE A 142 6.19 -1.48 9.38
N THR A 143 5.01 -0.93 9.67
CA THR A 143 4.70 -0.32 10.96
C THR A 143 3.54 -1.03 11.65
N ASN A 144 3.52 -0.98 12.98
CA ASN A 144 2.38 -1.35 13.81
C ASN A 144 1.72 -0.13 14.46
N ASP A 145 2.11 1.09 14.08
CA ASP A 145 1.54 2.32 14.63
C ASP A 145 0.08 2.53 14.17
N ILE A 146 -0.27 1.99 12.99
CA ILE A 146 -1.60 2.09 12.38
C ILE A 146 -2.09 0.75 11.79
N GLU A 147 -3.40 0.56 11.73
CA GLU A 147 -4.07 -0.55 11.04
C GLU A 147 -4.94 0.04 9.92
N VAL A 148 -4.68 -0.38 8.69
CA VAL A 148 -5.42 0.05 7.49
C VAL A 148 -5.87 -1.22 6.76
N PRO A 149 -7.11 -1.30 6.24
CA PRO A 149 -7.57 -2.47 5.52
C PRO A 149 -6.73 -2.74 4.28
N PHE A 150 -6.32 -4.01 4.09
CA PHE A 150 -5.75 -4.46 2.82
C PHE A 150 -6.87 -4.69 1.80
N VAL A 151 -6.99 -3.78 0.84
CA VAL A 151 -8.02 -3.82 -0.20
C VAL A 151 -7.42 -4.26 -1.54
N GLY A 152 -8.20 -5.05 -2.29
CA GLY A 152 -7.88 -5.46 -3.65
C GLY A 152 -6.50 -6.10 -3.76
N LEU A 153 -5.69 -5.54 -4.66
CA LEU A 153 -4.35 -6.05 -4.97
C LEU A 153 -3.40 -5.94 -3.78
N GLY A 154 -3.60 -5.06 -2.80
CA GLY A 154 -2.73 -4.95 -1.61
C GLY A 154 -2.70 -6.19 -0.70
N LYS A 155 -3.60 -7.14 -0.91
CA LYS A 155 -3.74 -8.36 -0.10
C LYS A 155 -2.52 -9.29 -0.10
N TYR A 156 -1.62 -9.21 -1.08
CA TYR A 156 -0.39 -10.03 -1.05
C TYR A 156 0.52 -9.68 0.13
N TYR A 157 0.32 -8.54 0.79
CA TYR A 157 0.97 -8.17 2.06
C TYR A 157 0.16 -8.46 3.32
N ALA A 158 -1.05 -9.00 3.24
CA ALA A 158 -1.94 -9.12 4.40
C ALA A 158 -1.38 -9.97 5.55
N LYS A 159 -0.42 -10.87 5.27
CA LYS A 159 0.23 -11.75 6.25
C LYS A 159 1.57 -11.22 6.79
N ILE A 160 1.98 -10.01 6.41
CA ILE A 160 3.32 -9.47 6.75
C ILE A 160 3.49 -9.11 8.24
N GLY A 161 2.39 -9.00 8.99
CA GLY A 161 2.43 -8.67 10.43
C GLY A 161 2.42 -7.17 10.75
N GLY A 162 2.09 -6.31 9.78
CA GLY A 162 1.95 -4.86 9.96
C GLY A 162 1.56 -4.15 8.67
N PHE A 163 1.44 -2.82 8.71
CA PHE A 163 1.14 -2.02 7.53
C PHE A 163 2.43 -1.68 6.76
N PRO A 164 2.56 -2.00 5.46
CA PRO A 164 3.74 -1.66 4.66
C PRO A 164 3.91 -0.15 4.49
N VAL A 165 5.08 0.37 4.85
CA VAL A 165 5.46 1.78 4.73
C VAL A 165 6.48 1.99 3.61
N GLN A 166 7.40 1.05 3.41
CA GLN A 166 8.29 1.02 2.25
C GLN A 166 8.32 -0.39 1.67
N TYR A 167 7.92 -0.56 0.42
CA TYR A 167 7.67 -1.89 -0.17
C TYR A 167 7.74 -1.88 -1.70
N THR A 168 7.68 -3.06 -2.31
CA THR A 168 7.60 -3.21 -3.77
C THR A 168 6.16 -3.48 -4.19
N SER A 169 5.58 -2.60 -5.00
CA SER A 169 4.32 -2.89 -5.67
C SER A 169 4.56 -3.69 -6.95
N PHE A 170 3.69 -4.65 -7.23
CA PHE A 170 3.76 -5.52 -8.40
C PHE A 170 2.63 -5.18 -9.37
N SER A 171 2.95 -5.08 -10.66
CA SER A 171 1.98 -4.86 -11.72
C SER A 171 2.45 -5.51 -13.01
N ALA A 172 1.54 -5.65 -14.00
CA ALA A 172 1.89 -6.15 -15.32
C ALA A 172 2.89 -5.23 -16.07
N GLN A 173 2.91 -3.93 -15.74
CA GLN A 173 3.77 -2.93 -16.37
C GLN A 173 5.17 -2.85 -15.72
N GLY A 174 5.41 -3.64 -14.67
CA GLY A 174 6.65 -3.68 -13.90
C GLY A 174 6.44 -3.43 -12.41
N ASN A 175 7.53 -3.57 -11.67
CA ASN A 175 7.55 -3.32 -10.23
C ASN A 175 7.85 -1.84 -9.96
N ALA A 176 7.29 -1.30 -8.89
CA ALA A 176 7.62 0.04 -8.41
C ALA A 176 7.92 0.00 -6.91
N GLU A 177 9.00 0.65 -6.49
CA GLU A 177 9.25 0.87 -5.07
C GLU A 177 8.27 1.94 -4.57
N VAL A 178 7.65 1.70 -3.44
CA VAL A 178 6.62 2.56 -2.85
C VAL A 178 7.07 2.99 -1.48
N THR A 179 6.95 4.28 -1.19
CA THR A 179 7.13 4.84 0.17
C THR A 179 5.89 5.61 0.57
N VAL A 180 5.28 5.22 1.69
CA VAL A 180 4.17 5.94 2.33
C VAL A 180 4.71 7.23 2.94
N LYS A 181 4.11 8.36 2.57
CA LYS A 181 4.46 9.70 3.08
C LYS A 181 3.54 10.14 4.21
N SER A 182 2.27 9.74 4.18
CA SER A 182 1.33 9.96 5.28
C SER A 182 0.06 9.11 5.10
N VAL A 183 -0.66 8.90 6.20
CA VAL A 183 -2.01 8.33 6.19
C VAL A 183 -2.94 9.30 6.90
N VAL A 184 -3.99 9.73 6.20
CA VAL A 184 -4.95 10.71 6.68
C VAL A 184 -6.30 10.03 6.80
N GLU A 185 -6.81 9.94 8.03
CA GLU A 185 -8.17 9.53 8.32
C GLU A 185 -9.13 10.67 7.94
N GLN A 186 -9.98 10.42 6.95
CA GLN A 186 -10.94 11.41 6.47
C GLN A 186 -12.08 10.71 5.73
N LYS A 187 -13.24 11.36 5.70
CA LYS A 187 -14.33 10.93 4.82
C LYS A 187 -13.89 11.09 3.36
N VAL A 188 -13.99 10.03 2.59
CA VAL A 188 -13.63 10.02 1.18
C VAL A 188 -14.76 10.65 0.35
N PRO A 189 -14.46 11.56 -0.60
CA PRO A 189 -15.48 12.19 -1.43
C PRO A 189 -16.37 11.19 -2.16
N ALA A 190 -17.65 11.53 -2.33
CA ALA A 190 -18.59 10.73 -3.11
C ALA A 190 -18.07 10.53 -4.55
N GLY A 191 -18.26 9.34 -5.11
CA GLY A 191 -17.82 8.99 -6.46
C GLY A 191 -16.32 8.67 -6.61
N THR A 192 -15.51 8.78 -5.55
CA THR A 192 -14.07 8.46 -5.60
C THR A 192 -13.82 7.06 -6.16
N PHE A 193 -14.59 6.08 -5.68
CA PHE A 193 -14.50 4.66 -6.04
C PHE A 193 -15.30 4.27 -7.29
N GLY A 194 -15.92 5.24 -7.98
CA GLY A 194 -16.74 5.00 -9.17
C GLY A 194 -16.07 5.45 -10.47
N ILE A 195 -16.57 4.95 -11.59
CA ILE A 195 -16.21 5.44 -12.93
C ILE A 195 -17.21 6.56 -13.29
N PRO A 196 -16.76 7.78 -13.63
CA PRO A 196 -17.66 8.84 -14.06
C PRO A 196 -18.43 8.46 -15.34
N ALA A 197 -19.65 8.98 -15.50
CA ALA A 197 -20.55 8.57 -16.57
C ALA A 197 -20.11 9.01 -17.98
N ASP A 198 -19.27 10.04 -18.07
CA ASP A 198 -18.74 10.62 -19.31
C ASP A 198 -17.46 9.93 -19.81
N PHE A 199 -17.09 8.79 -19.22
CA PHE A 199 -15.95 7.99 -19.66
C PHE A 199 -16.40 6.86 -20.58
N ASP A 200 -15.75 6.75 -21.73
CA ASP A 200 -15.99 5.64 -22.64
C ASP A 200 -15.42 4.35 -22.04
N ARG A 201 -16.26 3.33 -21.93
CA ARG A 201 -15.85 2.01 -21.42
C ARG A 201 -15.20 1.21 -22.54
N ILE A 202 -14.02 0.67 -22.27
CA ILE A 202 -13.22 -0.13 -23.21
C ILE A 202 -12.69 -1.39 -22.51
N SER A 203 -12.12 -2.32 -23.27
CA SER A 203 -11.40 -3.46 -22.69
C SER A 203 -10.00 -3.06 -22.19
N LEU A 204 -9.38 -3.92 -21.37
CA LEU A 204 -7.97 -3.74 -21.00
C LEU A 204 -7.04 -3.84 -22.22
N ASP A 205 -7.36 -4.72 -23.17
CA ASP A 205 -6.61 -4.89 -24.42
C ASP A 205 -6.66 -3.64 -25.30
N ASP A 206 -7.83 -3.01 -25.44
CA ASP A 206 -7.96 -1.73 -26.15
C ASP A 206 -7.08 -0.65 -25.53
N LEU A 207 -7.09 -0.55 -24.19
CA LEU A 207 -6.24 0.40 -23.49
C LEU A 207 -4.75 0.12 -23.72
N ALA A 208 -4.34 -1.15 -23.67
CA ALA A 208 -2.97 -1.55 -23.94
C ALA A 208 -2.54 -1.24 -25.38
N ALA A 209 -3.43 -1.42 -26.35
CA ALA A 209 -3.21 -1.05 -27.75
C ALA A 209 -3.02 0.46 -27.92
N MET A 210 -3.84 1.28 -27.24
CA MET A 210 -3.70 2.74 -27.23
C MET A 210 -2.36 3.19 -26.64
N GLN A 211 -1.89 2.56 -25.56
CA GLN A 211 -0.60 2.86 -24.93
C GLN A 211 0.59 2.52 -25.84
N LYS A 212 0.49 1.44 -26.63
CA LYS A 212 1.53 1.04 -27.59
C LYS A 212 1.52 1.91 -28.86
N GLY A 213 0.35 2.37 -29.29
CA GLY A 213 0.18 3.20 -30.49
C GLY A 213 0.49 4.69 -30.31
N GLY A 214 0.41 5.21 -29.08
CA GLY A 214 0.71 6.62 -28.76
C GLY A 214 2.19 6.94 -28.52
N GLY A 215 3.09 5.98 -28.72
CA GLY A 215 4.55 6.13 -28.55
C GLY A 215 5.33 6.38 -29.84
N GLN A 216 4.68 6.88 -30.90
CA GLN A 216 5.34 7.35 -32.12
C GLN A 216 5.65 8.84 -32.05
#